data_AF-A0A3D5DYX3-F1
#
_entry.id   AF-A0A3D5DYX3-F1
#
_cell.length_a   1.000
_cell.length_b   1.000
_cell.length_c   1.000
_cell.angle_alpha   90.00
_cell.angle_beta   90.00
_cell.angle_gamma   90.00
#
_symmetry.space_group_name_H-M   'P 1'
#
loop_
_entity.id
_entity.type
_entity.pdbx_description
1 polymer ?
#
loop_
_entity_poly.entity_id
_entity_poly.type
_entity_poly.pdbx_seq_one_letter_code
_entity_poly.pdbx_strand_id
1 'polypeptide(L)'
;MAAATWGSTMPWLEAAAPVRMERIVLVAPDESLRDVLVQVADSGSVEIDQLARGADFAGLSARLLRAAGRQYQTPALSAAAPDPAELDRAGRYDLLAGEAQLEAHAAAAVQRSGTAGLAGRGPAGTLPGGAGRNAPLGGA
;
A
#
# COMPACT_ATOMS: atom_id res chain seq x y z
N MET A 1 -9.54 7.26 40.19
CA MET A 1 -9.58 7.30 38.71
C MET A 1 -8.21 7.75 38.24
N ALA A 2 -7.36 6.81 37.83
CA ALA A 2 -6.02 7.10 37.31
C ALA A 2 -6.10 7.16 35.78
N ALA A 3 -5.78 8.33 35.21
CA ALA A 3 -5.64 8.49 33.77
C ALA A 3 -4.30 7.86 33.36
N ALA A 4 -4.34 6.85 32.50
CA ALA A 4 -3.14 6.29 31.90
C ALA A 4 -2.55 7.31 30.92
N THR A 5 -1.37 7.81 31.24
CA THR A 5 -0.56 8.64 30.34
C THR A 5 0.14 7.70 29.36
N TRP A 6 -0.38 7.58 28.13
CA TRP A 6 0.39 7.03 27.02
C TRP A 6 1.58 7.93 26.75
N GLY A 7 2.80 7.45 27.01
CA GLY A 7 4.01 8.12 26.58
C GLY A 7 4.12 8.04 25.07
N SER A 8 3.72 9.10 24.37
CA SER A 8 4.03 9.26 22.95
C SER A 8 5.48 9.71 22.82
N THR A 9 6.29 8.99 22.03
CA THR A 9 7.67 9.35 21.67
C THR A 9 7.72 10.59 20.76
N MET A 10 6.57 11.07 20.27
CA MET A 10 6.55 12.22 19.37
C MET A 10 6.77 13.53 20.15
N PRO A 11 7.75 14.36 19.75
CA PRO A 11 7.91 15.69 20.30
C PRO A 11 6.58 16.44 20.20
N TRP A 12 6.13 17.06 21.29
CA TRP A 12 4.82 17.74 21.35
C TRP A 12 4.63 18.79 20.23
N LEU A 13 5.73 19.31 19.69
CA LEU A 13 5.76 20.24 18.56
C LEU A 13 5.30 19.59 17.24
N GLU A 14 5.59 18.31 17.02
CA GLU A 14 5.09 17.54 15.86
C GLU A 14 3.60 17.18 16.03
N ALA A 15 3.12 17.10 17.27
CA ALA A 15 1.70 16.88 17.57
C ALA A 15 0.86 18.17 17.48
N ALA A 16 1.48 19.35 17.35
CA ALA A 16 0.81 20.63 17.57
C ALA A 16 -0.03 21.14 16.38
N ALA A 17 0.15 20.60 15.17
CA ALA A 17 -0.66 20.96 14.02
C ALA A 17 -0.81 19.80 13.02
N PRO A 18 -2.01 19.55 12.46
CA PRO A 18 -2.19 18.62 11.36
C PRO A 18 -1.25 18.96 10.18
N VAL A 19 -0.57 17.96 9.64
CA VAL A 19 0.25 18.12 8.43
C VAL A 19 -0.66 18.39 7.23
N ARG A 20 -0.29 19.37 6.40
CA ARG A 20 -1.04 19.63 5.16
C ARG A 20 -0.83 18.47 4.20
N MET A 21 -1.93 17.84 3.79
CA MET A 21 -1.94 16.80 2.76
C MET A 21 -2.26 17.42 1.40
N GLU A 22 -1.55 17.00 0.37
CA GLU A 22 -1.74 17.41 -1.03
C GLU A 22 -2.14 16.22 -1.89
N ARG A 23 -2.87 16.50 -2.98
CA ARG A 23 -3.21 15.49 -3.98
C ARG A 23 -1.96 15.10 -4.74
N ILE A 24 -1.71 13.80 -4.85
CA ILE A 24 -0.63 13.23 -5.64
C ILE A 24 -1.18 12.22 -6.65
N VAL A 25 -0.36 11.91 -7.64
CA VAL A 25 -0.57 10.79 -8.56
C VAL A 25 0.70 9.94 -8.52
N LEU A 26 0.53 8.65 -8.28
CA LEU A 26 1.58 7.65 -8.41
C LEU A 26 1.51 7.11 -9.84
N VAL A 27 2.61 7.20 -10.57
CA VAL A 27 2.72 6.59 -11.91
C VAL A 27 3.89 5.60 -11.92
N ALA A 28 3.68 4.42 -12.48
CA ALA A 28 4.73 3.41 -12.66
C ALA A 28 4.50 2.61 -13.95
N PRO A 29 5.55 2.00 -14.54
CA PRO A 29 5.38 0.92 -15.52
C PRO A 29 4.53 -0.21 -14.93
N ASP A 30 3.73 -0.87 -15.76
CA ASP A 30 2.81 -1.93 -15.32
C ASP A 30 3.55 -3.06 -14.59
N GLU A 31 4.74 -3.43 -15.08
CA GLU A 31 5.60 -4.47 -14.51
C GLU A 31 6.21 -4.09 -13.15
N SER A 32 6.36 -2.80 -12.87
CA SER A 32 6.98 -2.27 -11.65
C SER A 32 5.95 -1.82 -10.61
N LEU A 33 4.65 -1.83 -10.95
CA LEU A 33 3.60 -1.26 -10.11
C LEU A 33 3.56 -1.89 -8.73
N ARG A 34 3.71 -3.22 -8.62
CA ARG A 34 3.72 -3.91 -7.32
C ARG A 34 4.84 -3.38 -6.43
N ASP A 35 6.05 -3.26 -6.96
CA ASP A 35 7.22 -2.84 -6.20
C ASP A 35 7.11 -1.39 -5.75
N VAL A 36 6.56 -0.52 -6.61
CA VAL A 36 6.25 0.87 -6.24
C VAL A 36 5.22 0.91 -5.12
N LEU A 37 4.15 0.11 -5.18
CA LEU A 37 3.15 0.04 -4.12
C LEU A 37 3.74 -0.44 -2.78
N VAL A 38 4.66 -1.42 -2.81
CA VAL A 38 5.38 -1.87 -1.61
C VAL A 38 6.24 -0.76 -1.03
N GLN A 39 6.98 -0.01 -1.85
CA GLN A 39 7.79 1.12 -1.37
C GLN A 39 6.93 2.26 -0.80
N VAL A 40 5.79 2.53 -1.43
CA VAL A 40 4.83 3.52 -0.94
C VAL A 40 4.26 3.09 0.43
N ALA A 41 3.90 1.81 0.59
CA ALA A 41 3.44 1.27 1.86
C ALA A 41 4.53 1.34 2.96
N ASP A 42 5.78 1.00 2.62
CA ASP A 42 6.92 1.10 3.54
C ASP A 42 7.17 2.55 4.01
N SER A 43 6.95 3.53 3.13
CA SER A 43 7.07 4.96 3.50
C SER A 43 6.04 5.41 4.55
N GLY A 44 4.90 4.72 4.65
CA GLY A 44 3.81 5.05 5.58
C GLY A 44 3.19 6.44 5.42
N SER A 45 3.55 7.19 4.37
CA SER A 45 3.26 8.62 4.23
C SER A 45 2.21 8.94 3.18
N VAL A 46 1.75 7.94 2.43
CA VAL A 46 0.83 8.10 1.31
C VAL A 46 -0.44 7.30 1.55
N GLU A 47 -1.58 7.96 1.35
CA GLU A 47 -2.89 7.32 1.28
C GLU A 47 -3.30 7.22 -0.19
N ILE A 48 -3.54 6.02 -0.70
CA ILE A 48 -4.04 5.81 -2.06
C ILE A 48 -5.57 5.93 -2.04
N ASP A 49 -6.12 6.74 -2.94
CA ASP A 49 -7.57 6.93 -3.04
C ASP A 49 -8.25 5.59 -3.40
N GLN A 50 -9.24 5.19 -2.60
CA GLN A 50 -10.05 4.02 -2.92
C GLN A 50 -11.02 4.38 -4.06
N LEU A 51 -10.69 4.00 -5.29
CA LEU A 51 -11.63 4.07 -6.41
C LEU A 51 -12.64 2.91 -6.26
N ALA A 52 -13.75 3.21 -5.59
CA ALA A 52 -14.91 2.33 -5.36
C ALA A 52 -14.69 1.11 -4.45
N ARG A 53 -15.32 1.16 -3.27
CA ARG A 53 -15.69 -0.05 -2.51
C ARG A 53 -16.51 -0.96 -3.43
N GLY A 54 -15.97 -2.11 -3.81
CA GLY A 54 -16.69 -3.08 -4.64
C GLY A 54 -15.97 -3.59 -5.89
N ALA A 55 -14.70 -3.24 -6.12
CA ALA A 55 -13.84 -4.16 -6.84
C ALA A 55 -13.67 -5.37 -5.92
N ASP A 56 -14.49 -6.41 -6.13
CA ASP A 56 -14.27 -7.71 -5.51
C ASP A 56 -12.77 -8.00 -5.62
N PHE A 57 -12.10 -8.18 -4.49
CA PHE A 57 -10.71 -8.60 -4.40
C PHE A 57 -10.57 -9.91 -5.19
N ALA A 58 -10.32 -9.80 -6.49
CA ALA A 58 -10.50 -10.88 -7.45
C ALA A 58 -9.16 -11.51 -7.86
N GLY A 59 -8.06 -10.96 -7.35
CA GLY A 59 -6.75 -11.56 -7.49
C GLY A 59 -6.65 -12.87 -6.72
N LEU A 60 -5.61 -13.63 -7.04
CA LEU A 60 -5.42 -15.00 -6.56
C LEU A 60 -5.33 -15.00 -5.02
N SER A 61 -4.57 -14.06 -4.46
CA SER A 61 -4.30 -14.00 -3.01
C SER A 61 -5.58 -13.79 -2.21
N ALA A 62 -6.46 -12.91 -2.69
CA ALA A 62 -7.76 -12.67 -2.08
C ALA A 62 -8.69 -13.89 -2.12
N ARG A 63 -8.65 -14.66 -3.22
CA ARG A 63 -9.42 -15.91 -3.36
C ARG A 63 -8.95 -16.97 -2.39
N LEU A 64 -7.63 -17.16 -2.24
CA LEU A 64 -7.05 -18.09 -1.27
C LEU A 64 -7.40 -17.69 0.16
N LEU A 65 -7.25 -16.41 0.50
CA LEU A 65 -7.61 -15.90 1.83
C LEU A 65 -9.09 -16.13 2.16
N ARG A 66 -9.99 -15.96 1.18
CA ARG A 66 -11.43 -16.25 1.32
C ARG A 66 -11.69 -17.76 1.47
N ALA A 67 -11.05 -18.60 0.66
CA ALA A 67 -11.18 -20.05 0.74
C ALA A 67 -10.73 -20.59 2.11
N ALA A 68 -9.69 -20.00 2.69
CA ALA A 68 -9.21 -20.32 4.03
C ALA A 68 -10.09 -19.75 5.17
N GLY A 69 -11.13 -18.96 4.86
CA GLY A 69 -11.97 -18.31 5.86
C GLY A 69 -11.26 -17.23 6.68
N ARG A 70 -10.15 -16.65 6.15
CA ARG A 70 -9.28 -15.69 6.86
C ARG A 70 -9.46 -14.25 6.38
N GLN A 71 -10.70 -13.81 6.20
CA GLN A 71 -11.01 -12.50 5.60
C GLN A 71 -10.52 -11.29 6.42
N TYR A 72 -10.29 -11.47 7.72
CA TYR A 72 -9.77 -10.45 8.64
C TYR A 72 -8.40 -10.88 9.16
N GLN A 73 -7.34 -10.55 8.40
CA GLN A 73 -5.95 -10.69 8.83
C GLN A 73 -5.29 -9.32 8.84
N THR A 74 -4.36 -9.12 9.77
CA THR A 74 -3.45 -7.98 9.70
C THR A 74 -2.50 -8.19 8.52
N PRO A 75 -2.52 -7.32 7.50
CA PRO A 75 -1.71 -7.52 6.31
C PRO A 75 -0.23 -7.23 6.60
N ALA A 76 0.65 -8.01 5.98
CA ALA A 76 2.08 -7.78 5.92
C ALA A 76 2.54 -7.88 4.46
N LEU A 77 3.59 -7.15 4.08
CA LEU A 77 4.13 -7.16 2.72
C LEU A 77 5.52 -7.79 2.68
N SER A 78 5.78 -8.52 1.60
CA SER A 78 7.13 -8.99 1.25
C SER A 78 7.74 -8.04 0.21
N ALA A 79 9.01 -7.70 0.40
CA ALA A 79 9.76 -6.85 -0.54
C ALA A 79 9.76 -7.44 -1.96
N ALA A 80 10.12 -8.72 -2.09
CA ALA A 80 10.01 -9.47 -3.34
C ALA A 80 8.62 -10.10 -3.49
N ALA A 81 8.15 -10.25 -4.73
CA ALA A 81 6.89 -10.91 -5.04
C ALA A 81 6.91 -12.39 -4.59
N PRO A 82 6.13 -12.78 -3.58
CA PRO A 82 6.03 -14.17 -3.15
C PRO A 82 5.07 -14.95 -4.06
N ASP A 83 5.20 -16.28 -4.11
CA ASP A 83 4.18 -17.14 -4.73
C ASP A 83 2.99 -17.32 -3.76
N PRO A 84 1.78 -16.86 -4.12
CA PRO A 84 0.60 -16.98 -3.25
C PRO A 84 0.24 -18.42 -2.87
N ALA A 85 0.49 -19.40 -3.75
CA ALA A 85 0.18 -20.80 -3.46
C ALA A 85 1.15 -21.38 -2.41
N GLU A 86 2.39 -20.89 -2.36
CA GLU A 86 3.33 -21.25 -1.29
C GLU A 86 2.94 -20.62 0.04
N LEU A 87 2.50 -19.36 0.02
CA LEU A 87 2.01 -18.67 1.22
C LEU A 87 0.79 -19.37 1.82
N ASP A 88 -0.16 -19.82 0.99
CA ASP A 88 -1.35 -20.55 1.44
C ASP A 88 -0.97 -21.89 2.09
N ARG A 89 -0.14 -22.69 1.41
CA ARG A 89 0.38 -23.96 1.97
C ARG A 89 1.15 -23.76 3.28
N ALA A 90 1.89 -22.66 3.41
CA ALA A 90 2.65 -22.32 4.60
C ALA A 90 1.80 -21.62 5.69
N GLY A 91 0.52 -21.34 5.43
CA GLY A 91 -0.36 -20.65 6.37
C GLY A 91 0.02 -19.19 6.64
N ARG A 92 0.80 -18.56 5.74
CA ARG A 92 1.22 -17.15 5.82
C ARG A 92 0.11 -16.21 5.32
N TYR A 93 -1.03 -16.26 6.01
CA TYR A 93 -2.22 -15.49 5.66
C TYR A 93 -2.06 -13.98 5.87
N ASP A 94 -1.11 -13.57 6.70
CA ASP A 94 -0.66 -12.17 6.84
C ASP A 94 -0.11 -11.63 5.53
N LEU A 95 0.76 -12.40 4.87
CA LEU A 95 1.34 -12.05 3.57
C LEU A 95 0.31 -12.16 2.44
N LEU A 96 -0.57 -13.17 2.46
CA LEU A 96 -1.67 -13.26 1.49
C LEU A 96 -2.64 -12.08 1.58
N ALA A 97 -2.92 -11.61 2.80
CA ALA A 97 -3.74 -10.41 2.98
C ALA A 97 -3.06 -9.15 2.43
N GLY A 98 -1.74 -9.05 2.57
CA GLY A 98 -0.95 -7.98 1.95
C GLY A 98 -0.96 -8.03 0.42
N GLU A 99 -0.69 -9.20 -0.18
CA GLU A 99 -0.75 -9.35 -1.64
C GLU A 99 -2.16 -9.10 -2.19
N ALA A 100 -3.22 -9.52 -1.47
CA ALA A 100 -4.59 -9.21 -1.84
C ALA A 100 -4.88 -7.70 -1.86
N GLN A 101 -4.28 -6.92 -0.97
CA GLN A 101 -4.37 -5.45 -1.00
C GLN A 101 -3.60 -4.87 -2.19
N LEU A 102 -2.39 -5.35 -2.47
CA LEU A 102 -1.62 -4.94 -3.65
C LEU A 102 -2.37 -5.23 -4.95
N GLU A 103 -2.96 -6.42 -5.08
CA GLU A 103 -3.81 -6.82 -6.21
C GLU A 103 -5.00 -5.86 -6.40
N ALA A 104 -5.65 -5.46 -5.30
CA ALA A 104 -6.78 -4.54 -5.35
C ALA A 104 -6.36 -3.12 -5.77
N HIS A 105 -5.23 -2.62 -5.26
CA HIS A 105 -4.69 -1.33 -5.70
C HIS A 105 -4.28 -1.37 -7.18
N ALA A 106 -3.63 -2.46 -7.62
CA ALA A 106 -3.28 -2.64 -9.02
C ALA A 106 -4.53 -2.69 -9.93
N ALA A 107 -5.60 -3.38 -9.51
CA ALA A 107 -6.85 -3.45 -10.25
C ALA A 107 -7.58 -2.09 -10.32
N ALA A 108 -7.39 -1.21 -9.33
CA ALA A 108 -7.95 0.13 -9.31
C ALA A 108 -7.13 1.15 -10.12
N ALA A 109 -5.92 0.78 -10.58
CA ALA A 109 -5.05 1.66 -11.34
C ALA A 109 -5.59 1.91 -12.75
N VAL A 110 -5.49 3.16 -13.20
CA VAL A 110 -5.79 3.52 -14.59
C VAL A 110 -4.59 3.10 -15.44
N GLN A 111 -4.80 2.16 -16.36
CA GLN A 111 -3.78 1.71 -17.30
C GLN A 111 -3.78 2.54 -18.57
N ARG A 112 -2.60 2.98 -19.01
CA ARG A 112 -2.40 3.66 -20.29
C ARG A 112 -1.00 3.41 -20.82
N SER A 113 -0.92 2.80 -22.02
CA SER A 113 0.33 2.65 -22.78
C SER A 113 1.49 2.00 -22.01
N GLY A 114 1.23 0.94 -21.24
CA GLY A 114 2.26 0.23 -20.46
C GLY A 114 2.60 0.87 -19.11
N THR A 115 1.78 1.83 -18.67
CA THR A 115 1.90 2.46 -17.35
C THR A 115 0.58 2.42 -16.60
N ALA A 116 0.68 2.33 -15.28
CA ALA A 116 -0.42 2.35 -14.35
C ALA A 116 -0.35 3.61 -13.47
N GLY A 117 -1.50 4.26 -13.30
CA GLY A 117 -1.66 5.47 -12.50
C GLY A 117 -2.68 5.32 -11.37
N LEU A 118 -2.31 5.78 -10.17
CA LEU A 118 -3.18 5.82 -8.99
C LEU A 118 -3.19 7.22 -8.38
N ALA A 119 -4.37 7.74 -8.04
CA ALA A 119 -4.48 8.98 -7.27
C ALA A 119 -4.32 8.71 -5.77
N GLY A 120 -3.80 9.68 -5.03
CA GLY A 120 -3.70 9.60 -3.59
C GLY A 120 -3.44 10.95 -2.93
N ARG A 121 -3.09 10.88 -1.64
CA ARG A 121 -2.72 12.01 -0.80
C ARG A 121 -1.38 11.75 -0.13
N GLY A 122 -0.54 12.77 -0.03
CA GLY A 122 0.72 12.74 0.72
C GLY A 122 1.03 14.09 1.38
N PRO A 123 1.96 14.14 2.34
CA PRO A 123 2.34 15.37 3.00
C PRO A 123 2.98 16.37 2.02
N ALA A 124 2.55 17.63 2.10
CA ALA A 124 3.03 18.73 1.28
C ALA A 124 4.56 18.84 1.35
N GLY A 125 5.23 18.99 0.19
CA GLY A 125 6.69 19.14 0.11
C GLY A 125 7.51 17.83 0.08
N THR A 126 6.85 16.66 0.06
CA THR A 126 7.53 15.34 0.06
C THR A 126 8.00 14.87 -1.33
N LEU A 127 7.71 15.62 -2.39
CA LEU A 127 8.16 15.31 -3.76
C LEU A 127 9.23 16.35 -4.16
N PRO A 128 10.53 16.03 -3.94
CA PRO A 128 11.31 15.25 -4.91
C PRO A 128 12.25 14.20 -4.27
N GLY A 129 11.77 13.42 -3.30
CA GLY A 129 12.52 12.30 -2.68
C GLY A 129 12.02 10.91 -3.06
N GLY A 130 10.71 10.75 -3.30
CA GLY A 130 10.08 9.49 -3.71
C GLY A 130 10.43 9.06 -5.14
N ALA A 131 10.51 10.04 -6.07
CA ALA A 131 10.98 9.81 -7.43
C ALA A 131 12.42 9.28 -7.47
N GLY A 132 13.28 9.58 -6.48
CA GLY A 132 14.66 9.07 -6.46
C GLY A 132 14.78 7.57 -6.12
N ARG A 133 13.85 7.03 -5.32
CA ARG A 133 13.79 5.58 -4.99
C ARG A 133 12.99 4.77 -6.01
N ASN A 134 12.01 5.40 -6.66
CA ASN A 134 11.21 4.81 -7.73
C ASN A 134 11.82 5.00 -9.14
N ALA A 135 12.75 5.94 -9.31
CA ALA A 135 13.44 6.18 -10.59
C ALA A 135 14.13 4.94 -11.19
N PRO A 136 14.75 4.03 -10.40
CA PRO A 136 15.29 2.78 -10.94
C PRO A 136 14.21 1.85 -11.50
N LEU A 137 12.95 2.04 -11.07
CA LEU A 137 11.78 1.24 -11.44
C LEU A 137 10.83 1.98 -12.40
N GLY A 138 11.18 3.22 -12.80
CA GLY A 138 10.40 4.06 -13.73
C GLY A 138 9.25 4.86 -13.11
N GLY A 139 9.15 4.95 -11.79
CA GLY A 139 8.05 5.67 -11.13
C GLY A 139 8.34 7.14 -10.81
N ALA A 140 7.32 8.00 -10.99
CA ALA A 140 7.36 9.44 -10.68
C ALA A 140 6.13 9.88 -9.88
#